data_AF-A0A1W9QNE4-F1
#
_entry.id   AF-A0A1W9QNE4-F1
#
_cell.length_a   1.000
_cell.length_b   1.000
_cell.length_c   1.000
_cell.angle_alpha   90.00
_cell.angle_beta   90.00
_cell.angle_gamma   90.00
#
_symmetry.space_group_name_H-M   'P 1'
#
loop_
_entity.id
_entity.type
_entity.pdbx_description
1 polymer ?
#
loop_
_entity_poly.entity_id
_entity_poly.type
_entity_poly.pdbx_seq_one_letter_code
_entity_poly.pdbx_strand_id
1 'polypeptide(L)'
;MCLVEITATSTNKHQEQIIEKTFDLMENYDAKFSFYRKGGKLWKINHNFADTFFIDNDFYQMLSLGKKLYGDTDSLYDLTIGRLSEIWDFDKNRIPTNQRI
;
A
#
# COMPACT_ATOMS: atom_id res chain seq x y z
N MET A 1 5.98 5.87 -11.74
CA MET A 1 4.65 6.49 -11.97
C MET A 1 3.81 5.46 -12.70
N CYS A 2 2.65 5.10 -12.16
CA CYS A 2 1.70 4.19 -12.82
C CYS A 2 0.75 5.02 -13.70
N LEU A 3 0.47 4.57 -14.91
CA LEU A 3 -0.55 5.20 -15.77
C LEU A 3 -1.92 4.68 -15.33
N VAL A 4 -2.86 5.60 -15.05
CA VAL A 4 -4.24 5.26 -14.68
C VAL A 4 -5.19 5.92 -15.68
N GLU A 5 -6.14 5.14 -16.18
CA GLU A 5 -7.19 5.59 -17.08
C GLU A 5 -8.55 5.39 -16.40
N ILE A 6 -9.38 6.45 -16.40
CA ILE A 6 -10.75 6.42 -15.85
C ILE A 6 -11.70 6.73 -17.00
N THR A 7 -12.54 5.74 -17.34
CA THR A 7 -13.66 5.93 -18.25
C THR A 7 -14.95 5.92 -17.46
N ALA A 8 -15.79 6.94 -17.65
CA ALA A 8 -17.11 7.01 -17.03
C ALA A 8 -18.18 7.32 -18.09
N THR A 9 -19.40 6.87 -17.85
CA THR A 9 -20.58 7.21 -18.65
C THR A 9 -21.69 7.58 -17.69
N SER A 10 -22.22 8.80 -17.81
CA SER A 10 -23.24 9.30 -16.89
C SER A 10 -24.21 10.23 -17.59
N THR A 11 -25.46 10.22 -17.16
CA THR A 11 -26.44 11.27 -17.52
C THR A 11 -26.33 12.48 -16.60
N ASN A 12 -25.48 12.41 -15.56
CA ASN A 12 -25.24 13.48 -14.61
C ASN A 12 -24.26 14.51 -15.19
N LYS A 13 -24.63 15.80 -15.13
CA LYS A 13 -23.82 16.93 -15.59
C LYS A 13 -22.52 17.12 -14.79
N HIS A 14 -22.38 16.51 -13.63
CA HIS A 14 -21.20 16.59 -12.75
C HIS A 14 -20.18 15.48 -12.97
N GLN A 15 -20.22 14.79 -14.11
CA GLN A 15 -19.33 13.66 -14.40
C GLN A 15 -17.85 14.00 -14.27
N GLU A 16 -17.41 15.16 -14.76
CA GLU A 16 -16.01 15.61 -14.68
C GLU A 16 -15.56 15.77 -13.22
N GLN A 17 -16.38 16.38 -12.37
CA GLN A 17 -16.07 16.54 -10.94
C GLN A 17 -15.95 15.21 -10.20
N ILE A 18 -16.68 14.17 -10.65
CA ILE A 18 -16.56 12.83 -10.08
C ILE A 18 -15.23 12.19 -10.48
N ILE A 19 -14.80 12.38 -11.74
CA ILE A 19 -13.51 11.89 -12.23
C ILE A 19 -12.37 12.58 -11.47
N GLU A 20 -12.40 13.90 -11.33
CA GLU A 20 -11.41 14.67 -10.56
C GLU A 20 -11.30 14.16 -9.12
N LYS A 21 -12.43 14.03 -8.41
CA LYS A 21 -12.45 13.48 -7.05
C LYS A 21 -11.93 12.04 -6.95
N THR A 22 -12.04 11.28 -8.03
CA THR A 22 -11.50 9.91 -8.06
C THR A 22 -9.97 9.94 -8.14
N PHE A 23 -9.40 10.84 -8.94
CA PHE A 23 -7.95 11.07 -8.94
C PHE A 23 -7.45 11.57 -7.58
N ASP A 24 -8.15 12.52 -6.96
CA ASP A 24 -7.82 12.99 -5.61
C ASP A 24 -7.81 11.83 -4.58
N LEU A 25 -8.80 10.92 -4.68
CA LEU A 25 -8.87 9.75 -3.81
C LEU A 25 -7.67 8.81 -4.03
N MET A 26 -7.28 8.59 -5.28
CA MET A 26 -6.11 7.78 -5.63
C MET A 26 -4.82 8.40 -5.07
N GLU A 27 -4.62 9.71 -5.20
CA GLU A 27 -3.47 10.41 -4.65
C GLU A 27 -3.44 10.33 -3.12
N ASN A 28 -4.60 10.48 -2.47
CA ASN A 28 -4.72 10.33 -1.02
C ASN A 28 -4.32 8.92 -0.55
N TYR A 29 -4.76 7.88 -1.28
CA TYR A 29 -4.38 6.51 -0.96
C TYR A 29 -2.90 6.22 -1.25
N ASP A 30 -2.34 6.74 -2.35
CA ASP A 30 -0.91 6.62 -2.62
C ASP A 30 -0.09 7.28 -1.51
N ALA A 31 -0.41 8.53 -1.13
CA ALA A 31 0.30 9.22 -0.05
C ALA A 31 0.19 8.50 1.31
N LYS A 32 -0.94 7.81 1.55
CA LYS A 32 -1.21 7.10 2.80
C LYS A 32 -0.51 5.74 2.87
N PHE A 33 -0.64 4.93 1.83
CA PHE A 33 -0.23 3.52 1.80
C PHE A 33 1.10 3.27 1.08
N SER A 34 1.71 4.28 0.46
CA SER A 34 2.98 4.10 -0.22
C SER A 34 4.09 3.68 0.74
N PHE A 35 4.69 2.53 0.44
CA PHE A 35 5.87 2.00 1.12
C PHE A 35 7.10 2.90 0.93
N TYR A 36 7.22 3.53 -0.25
CA TYR A 36 8.38 4.31 -0.64
C TYR A 36 8.38 5.75 -0.07
N ARG A 37 7.24 6.21 0.46
CA ARG A 37 7.09 7.57 0.97
C ARG A 37 7.56 7.69 2.43
N LYS A 38 8.83 8.05 2.62
CA LYS A 38 9.37 8.37 3.96
C LYS A 38 8.53 9.45 4.67
N GLY A 39 8.26 9.23 5.95
CA GLY A 39 7.41 10.12 6.77
C GLY A 39 5.91 10.01 6.50
N GLY A 40 5.47 9.23 5.51
CA GLY A 40 4.06 8.89 5.26
C GLY A 40 3.44 8.07 6.40
N LYS A 41 2.13 7.82 6.33
CA LYS A 41 1.42 7.09 7.40
C LYS A 41 1.92 5.65 7.53
N LEU A 42 2.00 4.89 6.42
CA LEU A 42 2.54 3.53 6.46
C LEU A 42 4.00 3.51 6.95
N TRP A 43 4.83 4.46 6.51
CA TRP A 43 6.21 4.56 6.99
C TRP A 43 6.29 4.70 8.51
N LYS A 44 5.44 5.56 9.11
CA LYS A 44 5.36 5.73 10.56
C LYS A 44 4.94 4.45 11.27
N ILE A 45 4.03 3.67 10.68
CA ILE A 45 3.62 2.35 11.20
C ILE A 45 4.83 1.40 11.21
N ASN A 46 5.55 1.28 10.09
CA ASN A 46 6.69 0.38 9.96
C ASN A 46 7.89 0.76 10.84
N HIS A 47 7.97 2.01 11.30
CA HIS A 47 9.05 2.54 12.14
C HIS A 47 8.59 2.84 13.57
N ASN A 48 7.41 2.34 13.97
CA ASN A 48 6.93 2.45 15.34
C ASN A 48 7.42 1.25 16.16
N PHE A 49 8.01 1.52 17.33
CA PHE A 49 8.53 0.49 18.25
C PHE A 49 7.63 0.25 19.46
N ALA A 50 6.48 0.91 19.54
CA ALA A 50 5.51 0.68 20.61
C ALA A 50 4.73 -0.62 20.39
N ASP A 51 4.45 -1.35 21.47
CA ASP A 51 3.65 -2.59 21.44
C ASP A 51 2.22 -2.36 20.94
N THR A 52 1.69 -1.15 21.15
CA THR A 52 0.37 -0.73 20.67
C THR A 52 0.44 0.70 20.17
N PHE A 53 -0.30 0.98 19.11
CA PHE A 53 -0.43 2.32 18.55
C PHE A 53 -1.75 2.46 17.81
N PHE A 54 -2.22 3.69 17.68
CA PHE A 54 -3.45 3.99 16.97
C PHE A 54 -3.23 3.99 15.46
N ILE A 55 -4.15 3.35 14.74
CA ILE A 55 -4.29 3.42 13.30
C ILE A 55 -5.67 3.96 12.94
N ASP A 56 -5.79 4.56 11.77
CA ASP A 56 -7.09 4.97 11.25
C ASP A 56 -7.85 3.77 10.65
N ASN A 57 -9.14 3.99 10.37
CA ASN A 57 -10.04 2.93 9.94
C ASN A 57 -9.59 2.25 8.63
N ASP A 58 -9.04 2.98 7.66
CA ASP A 58 -8.63 2.34 6.40
C ASP A 58 -7.44 1.39 6.63
N PHE A 59 -6.48 1.76 7.48
CA PHE A 59 -5.40 0.85 7.87
C PHE A 59 -5.94 -0.36 8.62
N TYR A 60 -6.89 -0.16 9.54
CA TYR A 60 -7.52 -1.27 10.26
C TYR A 60 -8.18 -2.26 9.29
N GLN A 61 -8.96 -1.77 8.32
CA GLN A 61 -9.62 -2.60 7.32
C GLN A 61 -8.61 -3.32 6.42
N MET A 62 -7.60 -2.61 5.90
CA MET A 62 -6.57 -3.17 5.03
C MET A 62 -5.73 -4.25 5.73
N LEU A 63 -5.27 -3.98 6.97
CA LEU A 63 -4.47 -4.95 7.73
C LEU A 63 -5.32 -6.15 8.17
N SER A 64 -6.60 -5.94 8.51
CA SER A 64 -7.53 -7.03 8.82
C SER A 64 -7.76 -7.94 7.61
N LEU A 65 -7.97 -7.36 6.43
CA LEU A 65 -8.10 -8.12 5.19
C LEU A 65 -6.80 -8.85 4.83
N GLY A 66 -5.66 -8.19 4.96
CA GLY A 66 -4.36 -8.82 4.72
C GLY A 66 -4.09 -10.01 5.64
N LYS A 67 -4.41 -9.89 6.94
CA LYS A 67 -4.32 -11.00 7.89
C LYS A 67 -5.24 -12.16 7.52
N LYS A 68 -6.46 -11.86 7.04
CA LYS A 68 -7.37 -12.89 6.54
C LYS A 68 -6.78 -13.60 5.33
N LEU A 69 -6.31 -12.86 4.33
CA LEU A 69 -5.70 -13.42 3.12
C LEU A 69 -4.43 -14.23 3.42
N TYR A 70 -3.62 -13.80 4.39
CA TYR A 70 -2.48 -14.59 4.86
C TYR A 70 -2.91 -15.99 5.33
N GLY A 71 -4.00 -16.08 6.10
CA GLY A 71 -4.57 -17.37 6.51
C GLY A 71 -5.19 -18.15 5.36
N ASP A 72 -6.03 -17.50 4.55
CA ASP A 72 -6.78 -18.13 3.46
C ASP A 72 -5.89 -18.66 2.33
N THR A 73 -4.66 -18.13 2.21
CA THR A 73 -3.69 -18.48 1.15
C THR A 73 -2.51 -19.31 1.65
N ASP A 74 -2.60 -19.90 2.85
CA ASP A 74 -1.49 -20.66 3.46
C ASP A 74 -0.18 -19.85 3.50
N SER A 75 -0.27 -18.59 3.92
CA SER A 75 0.83 -17.62 4.05
C SER A 75 1.43 -17.12 2.73
N LEU A 76 0.86 -17.46 1.56
CA LEU A 76 1.37 -17.00 0.26
C LEU A 76 1.13 -15.51 0.01
N TYR A 77 0.10 -14.92 0.64
CA TYR A 77 -0.12 -13.48 0.65
C TYR A 77 0.31 -12.88 2.00
N ASP A 78 1.50 -12.29 2.06
CA ASP A 78 2.08 -11.71 3.29
C ASP A 78 2.40 -10.22 3.13
N LEU A 79 1.67 -9.37 3.87
CA LEU A 79 1.90 -7.92 3.90
C LEU A 79 3.21 -7.52 4.59
N THR A 80 3.85 -8.42 5.34
CA THR A 80 5.10 -8.16 6.08
C THR A 80 6.36 -8.42 5.25
N ILE A 81 6.20 -8.78 3.97
CA ILE A 81 7.29 -9.05 3.02
C ILE A 81 8.23 -7.85 2.79
N GLY A 82 7.85 -6.64 3.22
CA GLY A 82 8.59 -5.40 2.99
C GLY A 82 10.09 -5.49 3.31
N ARG A 83 10.49 -6.18 4.38
CA ARG A 83 11.92 -6.37 4.71
C ARG A 83 12.66 -7.21 3.66
N LEU A 84 12.02 -8.26 3.16
CA LEU A 84 12.59 -9.06 2.06
C LEU A 84 12.63 -8.25 0.77
N SER A 85 11.62 -7.43 0.49
CA SER A 85 11.61 -6.52 -0.66
C SER A 85 12.71 -5.45 -0.61
N GLU A 86 13.19 -5.04 0.57
CA GLU A 86 14.34 -4.13 0.69
C GLU A 86 15.68 -4.86 0.45
N ILE A 87 15.77 -6.13 0.83
CA ILE A 87 16.96 -6.96 0.61
C ILE A 87 17.10 -7.30 -0.88
N TRP A 88 15.98 -7.64 -1.51
CA TRP A 88 15.89 -7.90 -2.94
C TRP A 88 15.76 -6.57 -3.69
N ASP A 89 16.89 -6.03 -4.14
CA ASP A 89 16.91 -4.84 -5.00
C ASP A 89 16.49 -5.24 -6.43
N PHE A 90 15.17 -5.36 -6.64
CA PHE A 90 14.56 -5.74 -7.91
C PHE A 90 14.91 -4.79 -9.07
N ASP A 91 15.32 -3.55 -8.76
CA ASP A 91 15.75 -2.57 -9.75
C ASP A 91 17.22 -2.74 -10.17
N LYS A 92 18.06 -3.33 -9.30
CA LYS A 92 19.52 -3.45 -9.53
C LYS A 92 20.01 -4.86 -9.87
N ASN A 93 19.11 -5.81 -10.15
CA ASN A 93 19.46 -7.21 -10.49
C ASN A 93 20.48 -7.83 -9.51
N ARG A 94 20.41 -7.46 -8.23
CA ARG A 94 21.36 -7.95 -7.22
C ARG A 94 20.75 -9.11 -6.46
N ILE A 95 21.38 -10.28 -6.58
CA ILE A 95 21.00 -11.46 -5.80
C ILE A 95 21.55 -11.30 -4.38
N PRO A 96 20.69 -11.34 -3.33
CA PRO A 96 21.15 -11.33 -1.95
C PRO A 96 21.96 -12.57 -1.60
N THR A 97 22.98 -12.42 -0.78
CA THR A 97 23.74 -13.55 -0.21
C THR A 97 22.99 -14.16 0.99
N ASN A 98 23.09 -15.47 1.20
CA ASN A 98 22.38 -16.22 2.25
C ASN A 98 22.52 -15.69 3.70
N GLN A 99 23.54 -14.88 4.00
CA GLN A 99 23.69 -14.24 5.32
C GLN A 99 22.71 -13.08 5.58
N ARG A 100 21.93 -12.64 4.58
CA ARG A 100 21.04 -11.47 4.66
C ARG A 100 19.54 -11.83 4.64
N ILE A 101 19.19 -13.10 4.51
CA ILE A 101 17.82 -13.60 4.47
C ILE A 101 17.48 -14.26 5.80
#